data_AF-A0A848X7J8-F1
#
_entry.id   AF-A0A848X7J8-F1
#
_cell.length_a   1.000
_cell.length_b   1.000
_cell.length_c   1.000
_cell.angle_alpha   90.00
_cell.angle_beta   90.00
_cell.angle_gamma   90.00
#
_symmetry.space_group_name_H-M   'P 1'
#
loop_
_entity.id
_entity.type
_entity.pdbx_description
1 polymer ?
#
loop_
_entity_poly.entity_id
_entity_poly.type
_entity_poly.pdbx_seq_one_letter_code
_entity_poly.pdbx_strand_id
1 'polypeptide(L)'
;QLAHEVRNPVASVRNCLEVLRRRVEGDEEASELADLAIDELLRMHELAEQMLDLHRPRSGDGDCDAMRVSRDVMSVVRVGLGDQDIDLRVDGPEHAFAEIPGDALKQVLLNLVQNAQDALAEGGTRGTIEVRVVETGANVRIDVVDDGPGITDEALPQLFDPFFTTKADVQGVGLGLFTAAGLVRSHGGRIAASNRPDGKGARLTVEVPRFHAGRSEVMA
;
A
#
# COMPACT_ATOMS: atom_id res chain seq x y z
N GLN A 1 9.11 -7.55 19.94
CA GLN A 1 9.48 -8.93 20.32
C GLN A 1 8.88 -9.92 19.34
N LEU A 2 7.55 -9.97 19.14
CA LEU A 2 6.91 -10.86 18.15
C LEU A 2 7.47 -10.79 16.71
N ALA A 3 7.65 -9.59 16.12
CA ALA A 3 8.27 -9.46 14.78
C ALA A 3 9.71 -10.02 14.73
N HIS A 4 10.50 -9.78 15.77
CA HIS A 4 11.84 -10.36 15.90
C HIS A 4 11.81 -11.89 16.15
N GLU A 5 10.75 -12.40 16.76
CA GLU A 5 10.53 -13.84 16.98
C GLU A 5 10.00 -14.56 15.74
N VAL A 6 9.39 -13.84 14.78
CA VAL A 6 9.02 -14.38 13.45
C VAL A 6 10.20 -14.32 12.49
N ARG A 7 11.05 -13.28 12.54
CA ARG A 7 12.26 -13.18 11.70
C ARG A 7 13.21 -14.36 11.88
N ASN A 8 13.39 -14.83 13.11
CA ASN A 8 14.33 -15.91 13.42
C ASN A 8 13.96 -17.27 12.77
N PRO A 9 12.73 -17.80 12.90
CA PRO A 9 12.33 -19.03 12.23
C PRO A 9 12.29 -18.88 10.71
N VAL A 10 11.88 -17.73 10.16
CA VAL A 10 11.94 -17.47 8.70
C VAL A 10 13.38 -17.55 8.19
N ALA A 11 14.32 -16.85 8.83
CA ALA A 11 15.73 -16.91 8.45
C ALA A 11 16.30 -18.34 8.55
N SER A 12 15.87 -19.11 9.55
CA SER A 12 16.30 -20.50 9.75
C SER A 12 15.75 -21.43 8.66
N VAL A 13 14.46 -21.32 8.31
CA VAL A 13 13.84 -22.12 7.25
C VAL A 13 14.42 -21.74 5.89
N ARG A 14 14.68 -20.45 5.63
CA ARG A 14 15.33 -19.98 4.40
C ARG A 14 16.71 -20.60 4.23
N ASN A 15 17.54 -20.60 5.28
CA ASN A 15 18.86 -21.23 5.25
C ASN A 15 18.78 -22.74 4.96
N CYS A 16 17.80 -23.44 5.53
CA CYS A 16 17.58 -24.86 5.25
C CYS A 16 17.21 -25.09 3.78
N LEU A 17 16.33 -24.26 3.21
CA LEU A 17 15.93 -24.34 1.80
C LEU A 17 17.07 -23.96 0.85
N GLU A 18 17.90 -22.97 1.17
CA GLU A 18 19.10 -22.62 0.40
C GLU A 18 20.13 -23.77 0.40
N VAL A 19 20.29 -24.46 1.53
CA VAL A 19 21.15 -25.67 1.61
C VAL A 19 20.55 -26.83 0.82
N LEU A 20 19.23 -27.01 0.85
CA LEU A 20 18.53 -28.01 0.05
C LEU A 20 18.75 -27.73 -1.44
N ARG A 21 18.55 -26.49 -1.88
CA ARG A 21 18.73 -26.06 -3.27
C ARG A 21 20.13 -26.40 -3.80
N ARG A 22 21.18 -26.11 -3.02
CA ARG A 22 22.57 -26.45 -3.39
C ARG A 22 22.83 -27.96 -3.45
N ARG A 23 22.06 -28.78 -2.73
CA ARG A 23 22.20 -30.25 -2.77
C ARG A 23 21.46 -30.88 -3.95
N VAL A 24 20.47 -30.20 -4.50
CA VAL A 24 19.67 -30.65 -5.65
C VAL A 24 20.06 -29.94 -6.95
N GLU A 25 21.23 -29.29 -6.99
CA GLU A 25 21.72 -28.40 -8.06
C GLU A 25 22.01 -29.09 -9.43
N GLY A 26 21.44 -30.27 -9.67
CA GLY A 26 21.43 -30.99 -10.96
C GLY A 26 20.09 -31.70 -11.24
N ASP A 27 19.09 -31.47 -10.41
CA ASP A 27 17.71 -31.90 -10.58
C ASP A 27 16.88 -30.62 -10.74
N GLU A 28 16.50 -30.31 -11.99
CA GLU A 28 15.78 -29.08 -12.36
C GLU A 28 14.45 -28.97 -11.59
N GLU A 29 13.69 -30.07 -11.51
CA GLU A 29 12.38 -30.10 -10.84
C GLU A 29 12.53 -29.85 -9.33
N ALA A 30 13.53 -30.47 -8.70
CA ALA A 30 13.80 -30.25 -7.28
C ALA A 30 14.35 -28.84 -6.97
N SER A 31 15.12 -28.24 -7.90
CA SER A 31 15.60 -26.87 -7.76
C SER A 31 14.47 -25.84 -7.89
N GLU A 32 13.59 -26.02 -8.87
CA GLU A 32 12.39 -25.18 -9.04
C GLU A 32 11.47 -25.23 -7.82
N LEU A 33 11.25 -26.43 -7.25
CA LEU A 33 10.48 -26.60 -6.02
C LEU A 33 11.12 -25.91 -4.82
N ALA A 34 12.46 -25.93 -4.72
CA ALA A 34 13.19 -25.27 -3.65
C ALA A 34 13.10 -23.73 -3.76
N ASP A 35 13.20 -23.17 -4.98
CA ASP A 35 13.04 -21.74 -5.20
C ASP A 35 11.58 -21.30 -4.93
N LEU A 36 10.58 -22.06 -5.37
CA LEU A 36 9.16 -21.79 -5.05
C LEU A 36 8.90 -21.76 -3.54
N ALA A 37 9.50 -22.70 -2.79
CA ALA A 37 9.38 -22.74 -1.33
C ALA A 37 10.07 -21.56 -0.63
N ILE A 38 11.19 -21.07 -1.16
CA ILE A 38 11.87 -19.87 -0.67
C ILE A 38 11.01 -18.64 -0.90
N ASP A 39 10.42 -18.52 -2.09
CA ASP A 39 9.55 -17.40 -2.45
C ASP A 39 8.29 -17.37 -1.57
N GLU A 40 7.64 -18.51 -1.33
CA GLU A 40 6.46 -18.58 -0.47
C GLU A 40 6.81 -18.28 1.00
N LEU A 41 8.00 -18.66 1.46
CA LEU A 41 8.48 -18.32 2.81
C LEU A 41 8.69 -16.82 2.98
N LEU A 42 9.31 -16.16 2.00
CA LEU A 42 9.50 -14.71 2.01
C LEU A 42 8.16 -13.98 1.94
N ARG A 43 7.23 -14.48 1.12
CA ARG A 43 5.85 -13.99 1.06
C ARG A 43 5.17 -14.11 2.43
N MET A 44 5.18 -15.28 3.06
CA MET A 44 4.63 -15.47 4.41
C MET A 44 5.27 -14.53 5.45
N HIS A 45 6.57 -14.24 5.33
CA HIS A 45 7.23 -13.28 6.20
C HIS A 45 6.69 -11.85 6.03
N GLU A 46 6.51 -11.41 4.80
CA GLU A 46 5.92 -10.10 4.51
C GLU A 46 4.48 -10.01 5.02
N LEU A 47 3.67 -11.07 4.83
CA LEU A 47 2.31 -11.12 5.37
C LEU A 47 2.31 -11.03 6.90
N ALA A 48 3.23 -11.73 7.57
CA ALA A 48 3.34 -11.72 9.01
C ALA A 48 3.80 -10.36 9.56
N GLU A 49 4.78 -9.70 8.93
CA GLU A 49 5.21 -8.35 9.32
C GLU A 49 4.06 -7.35 9.13
N GLN A 50 3.34 -7.42 8.00
CA GLN A 50 2.16 -6.58 7.76
C GLN A 50 1.07 -6.81 8.82
N MET A 51 0.83 -8.05 9.24
CA MET A 51 -0.12 -8.36 10.32
C MET A 51 0.33 -7.88 11.70
N LEU A 52 1.63 -7.93 12.00
CA LEU A 52 2.17 -7.50 13.27
C LEU A 52 2.19 -5.97 13.42
N ASP A 53 2.35 -5.24 12.33
CA ASP A 53 2.27 -3.77 12.34
C ASP A 53 0.84 -3.26 12.60
N LEU A 54 -0.20 -4.04 12.26
CA LEU A 54 -1.61 -3.70 12.55
C LEU A 54 -1.95 -3.66 14.05
N HIS A 55 -1.17 -4.38 14.88
CA HIS A 55 -1.46 -4.55 16.31
C HIS A 55 -0.68 -3.61 17.22
N ARG A 56 0.12 -2.69 16.66
CA ARG A 56 0.72 -1.59 17.43
C ARG A 56 -0.11 -0.33 17.25
N PRO A 57 -0.80 0.14 18.31
CA PRO A 57 -1.31 1.51 18.32
C PRO A 57 -0.10 2.44 18.25
N ARG A 58 0.17 3.03 17.08
CA ARG A 58 1.06 4.18 16.93
C ARG A 58 0.18 5.43 16.94
N SER A 59 -0.37 5.71 18.11
CA SER A 59 -1.10 6.95 18.34
C SER A 59 -0.09 8.09 18.41
N GLY A 60 -0.06 8.98 17.41
CA GLY A 60 0.35 10.37 17.60
C GLY A 60 1.83 10.75 17.54
N ASP A 61 2.76 9.85 17.20
CA ASP A 61 4.16 10.27 17.01
C ASP A 61 4.49 10.43 15.52
N GLY A 62 4.43 11.67 15.05
CA GLY A 62 4.98 12.08 13.75
C GLY A 62 3.97 12.77 12.85
N ASP A 63 4.48 13.74 12.09
CA ASP A 63 3.76 14.46 11.05
C ASP A 63 4.55 14.40 9.73
N CYS A 64 3.89 14.77 8.65
CA CYS A 64 4.55 15.00 7.38
C CYS A 64 3.79 16.02 6.54
N ASP A 65 4.50 16.59 5.56
CA ASP A 65 3.87 17.28 4.45
C ASP A 65 3.35 16.24 3.44
N ALA A 66 2.04 15.99 3.48
CA ALA A 66 1.37 15.02 2.63
C ALA A 66 1.57 15.33 1.14
N MET A 67 1.61 16.62 0.76
CA MET A 67 1.84 16.99 -0.63
C MET A 67 3.24 16.58 -1.10
N ARG A 68 4.26 16.79 -0.27
CA ARG A 68 5.62 16.33 -0.57
C ARG A 68 5.68 14.81 -0.70
N VAL A 69 5.09 14.08 0.24
CA VAL A 69 5.05 12.60 0.20
C VAL A 69 4.34 12.11 -1.07
N SER A 70 3.21 12.71 -1.46
CA SER A 70 2.50 12.39 -2.71
C SER A 70 3.38 12.61 -3.95
N ARG A 71 4.12 13.72 -4.03
CA ARG A 71 5.06 13.99 -5.13
C ARG A 71 6.20 12.97 -5.17
N ASP A 72 6.75 12.61 -4.01
CA ASP A 72 7.85 11.65 -3.90
C ASP A 72 7.39 10.25 -4.34
N VAL A 73 6.22 9.79 -3.88
CA VAL A 73 5.63 8.51 -4.30
C VAL A 73 5.41 8.47 -5.80
N MET A 74 4.79 9.50 -6.37
CA MET A 74 4.51 9.55 -7.82
C MET A 74 5.79 9.63 -8.65
N SER A 75 6.87 10.19 -8.10
CA SER A 75 8.19 10.17 -8.74
C SER A 75 8.81 8.78 -8.73
N VAL A 76 8.69 8.03 -7.63
CA VAL A 76 9.14 6.63 -7.54
C VAL A 76 8.37 5.74 -8.51
N VAL A 77 7.03 5.86 -8.54
CA VAL A 77 6.18 5.09 -9.44
C VAL A 77 6.52 5.39 -10.90
N ARG A 78 6.77 6.66 -11.24
CA ARG A 78 7.18 7.06 -12.60
C ARG A 78 8.43 6.32 -13.08
N VAL A 79 9.41 6.10 -12.21
CA VAL A 79 10.64 5.36 -12.55
C VAL A 79 10.33 3.88 -12.81
N GLY A 80 9.34 3.31 -12.13
CA GLY A 80 8.91 1.91 -12.29
C GLY A 80 7.98 1.64 -13.45
N LEU A 81 7.47 2.66 -14.16
CA LEU A 81 6.49 2.48 -15.24
C LEU A 81 7.03 1.71 -16.46
N GLY A 82 8.34 1.75 -16.71
CA GLY A 82 8.93 1.14 -17.91
C GLY A 82 8.27 1.66 -19.19
N ASP A 83 7.69 0.75 -19.99
CA ASP A 83 7.03 1.06 -21.27
C ASP A 83 5.52 1.35 -21.16
N GLN A 84 4.96 1.42 -19.94
CA GLN A 84 3.54 1.73 -19.73
C GLN A 84 3.23 3.21 -20.02
N ASP A 85 2.16 3.49 -20.78
CA ASP A 85 1.70 4.84 -21.14
C ASP A 85 0.73 5.40 -20.09
N ILE A 86 1.19 5.51 -18.85
CA ILE A 86 0.38 6.01 -17.72
C ILE A 86 0.77 7.46 -17.41
N ASP A 87 -0.20 8.37 -17.52
CA ASP A 87 -0.03 9.76 -17.12
C ASP A 87 -0.21 9.91 -15.59
N LEU A 88 0.84 10.39 -14.92
CA LEU A 88 0.91 10.51 -13.48
C LEU A 88 0.80 11.98 -13.06
N ARG A 89 -0.32 12.34 -12.41
CA ARG A 89 -0.63 13.71 -12.00
C ARG A 89 -0.68 13.85 -10.48
N VAL A 90 -0.22 14.99 -9.99
CA VAL A 90 -0.39 15.38 -8.58
C VAL A 90 -0.93 16.80 -8.53
N ASP A 91 -2.05 16.98 -7.83
CA ASP A 91 -2.74 18.26 -7.69
C ASP A 91 -3.02 18.56 -6.22
N GLY A 92 -3.04 19.84 -5.85
CA GLY A 92 -3.25 20.27 -4.46
C GLY A 92 -2.48 21.54 -4.06
N PRO A 93 -2.51 21.89 -2.77
CA PRO A 93 -1.76 23.03 -2.24
C PRO A 93 -0.24 22.82 -2.33
N GLU A 94 0.55 23.86 -2.07
CA GLU A 94 2.02 23.73 -2.05
C GLU A 94 2.49 22.76 -0.96
N HIS A 95 1.86 22.86 0.21
CA HIS A 95 2.07 22.07 1.42
C HIS A 95 0.73 21.70 2.06
N ALA A 96 0.66 20.51 2.67
CA ALA A 96 -0.48 20.09 3.49
C ALA A 96 0.01 19.16 4.60
N PHE A 97 0.03 19.62 5.85
CA PHE A 97 0.59 18.86 6.96
C PHE A 97 -0.43 17.91 7.59
N ALA A 98 -0.09 16.63 7.71
CA ALA A 98 -0.94 15.60 8.26
C ALA A 98 -0.31 14.96 9.52
N GLU A 99 -1.14 14.63 10.52
CA GLU A 99 -0.75 13.91 11.76
C GLU A 99 -0.54 12.41 11.47
N ILE A 100 0.39 12.10 10.57
CA ILE A 100 0.84 10.74 10.22
C ILE A 100 2.32 10.81 9.83
N PRO A 101 3.16 9.84 10.25
CA PRO A 101 4.55 9.77 9.82
C PRO A 101 4.69 9.66 8.30
N GLY A 102 5.69 10.32 7.73
CA GLY A 102 5.94 10.32 6.29
C GLY A 102 6.11 8.92 5.69
N ASP A 103 6.80 8.02 6.37
CA ASP A 103 7.00 6.63 5.91
C ASP A 103 5.68 5.83 5.91
N ALA A 104 4.81 6.06 6.91
CA ALA A 104 3.51 5.42 6.98
C ALA A 104 2.58 5.92 5.86
N LEU A 105 2.56 7.23 5.63
CA LEU A 105 1.78 7.81 4.53
C LEU A 105 2.32 7.34 3.17
N LYS A 106 3.65 7.27 3.01
CA LYS A 106 4.29 6.75 1.80
C LYS A 106 3.84 5.31 1.51
N GLN A 107 3.82 4.44 2.53
CA GLN A 107 3.36 3.06 2.38
C GLN A 107 1.88 2.98 2.00
N VAL A 108 1.02 3.81 2.63
CA VAL A 108 -0.39 3.92 2.24
C VAL A 108 -0.51 4.29 0.76
N LEU A 109 0.14 5.37 0.32
CA LEU A 109 0.03 5.85 -1.05
C LEU A 109 0.61 4.88 -2.08
N LEU A 110 1.73 4.20 -1.76
CA LEU A 110 2.26 3.14 -2.63
C LEU A 110 1.24 2.03 -2.85
N ASN A 111 0.56 1.57 -1.80
CA ASN A 111 -0.48 0.54 -1.94
C ASN A 111 -1.65 1.01 -2.80
N LEU A 112 -2.10 2.27 -2.65
CA LEU A 112 -3.21 2.81 -3.44
C LEU A 112 -2.83 3.01 -4.91
N VAL A 113 -1.65 3.58 -5.17
CA VAL A 113 -1.17 3.84 -6.53
C VAL A 113 -0.84 2.54 -7.25
N GLN A 114 -0.27 1.55 -6.58
CA GLN A 114 -0.07 0.22 -7.16
C GLN A 114 -1.41 -0.43 -7.51
N ASN A 115 -2.42 -0.32 -6.63
CA ASN A 115 -3.75 -0.84 -6.94
C ASN A 115 -4.37 -0.17 -8.17
N ALA A 116 -4.19 1.16 -8.33
CA ALA A 116 -4.62 1.89 -9.52
C ALA A 116 -3.87 1.45 -10.78
N GLN A 117 -2.54 1.27 -10.70
CA GLN A 117 -1.72 0.77 -11.81
C GLN A 117 -2.16 -0.62 -12.26
N ASP A 118 -2.39 -1.54 -11.31
CA ASP A 118 -2.79 -2.90 -11.61
C ASP A 118 -4.18 -2.94 -12.26
N ALA A 119 -5.12 -2.09 -11.78
CA ALA A 119 -6.43 -1.94 -12.38
C ALA A 119 -6.36 -1.40 -13.82
N LEU A 120 -5.43 -0.47 -14.09
CA LEU A 120 -5.16 -0.01 -15.45
C LEU A 120 -4.62 -1.14 -16.31
N ALA A 121 -3.64 -1.91 -15.84
CA ALA A 121 -3.04 -3.02 -16.59
C ALA A 121 -4.08 -4.06 -17.07
N GLU A 122 -5.13 -4.32 -16.28
CA GLU A 122 -6.26 -5.18 -16.68
C GLU A 122 -7.10 -4.59 -17.82
N GLY A 123 -7.21 -3.26 -17.89
CA GLY A 123 -7.92 -2.51 -18.93
C GLY A 123 -7.06 -2.07 -20.12
N GLY A 124 -5.73 -2.21 -20.04
CA GLY A 124 -4.72 -1.83 -21.04
C GLY A 124 -3.53 -1.09 -20.43
N THR A 125 -2.39 -0.99 -21.12
CA THR A 125 -1.18 -0.33 -20.58
C THR A 125 -1.21 1.20 -20.66
N ARG A 126 -2.40 1.82 -20.76
CA ARG A 126 -2.59 3.26 -20.90
C ARG A 126 -3.66 3.77 -19.97
N GLY A 127 -3.41 4.91 -19.33
CA GLY A 127 -4.40 5.56 -18.47
C GLY A 127 -3.83 6.77 -17.74
N THR A 128 -4.57 7.23 -16.74
CA THR A 128 -4.21 8.35 -15.88
C THR A 128 -4.36 7.92 -14.43
N ILE A 129 -3.34 8.20 -13.60
CA ILE A 129 -3.44 8.15 -12.15
C ILE A 129 -3.21 9.57 -11.61
N GLU A 130 -4.20 10.11 -10.92
CA GLU A 130 -4.16 11.42 -10.27
C GLU A 130 -4.16 11.25 -8.75
N VAL A 131 -3.19 11.86 -8.08
CA VAL A 131 -3.20 12.04 -6.62
C VAL A 131 -3.58 13.48 -6.31
N ARG A 132 -4.71 13.68 -5.64
CA ARG A 132 -5.20 15.01 -5.24
C ARG A 132 -5.15 15.20 -3.74
N VAL A 133 -4.44 16.21 -3.28
CA VAL A 133 -4.35 16.59 -1.86
C VAL A 133 -5.23 17.80 -1.60
N VAL A 134 -6.10 17.72 -0.60
CA VAL A 134 -7.05 18.77 -0.24
C VAL A 134 -7.08 18.93 1.28
N GLU A 135 -6.88 20.15 1.78
CA GLU A 135 -7.13 20.45 3.19
C GLU A 135 -8.64 20.60 3.43
N THR A 136 -9.20 19.79 4.34
CA THR A 136 -10.63 19.73 4.64
C THR A 136 -10.88 20.02 6.12
N GLY A 137 -10.85 21.31 6.49
CA GLY A 137 -11.09 21.74 7.87
C GLY A 137 -10.04 21.17 8.84
N ALA A 138 -10.43 20.16 9.63
CA ALA A 138 -9.56 19.50 10.61
C ALA A 138 -8.73 18.34 10.02
N ASN A 139 -8.91 18.00 8.74
CA ASN A 139 -8.26 16.87 8.09
C ASN A 139 -7.48 17.30 6.84
N VAL A 140 -6.55 16.44 6.42
CA VAL A 140 -6.00 16.41 5.06
C VAL A 140 -6.63 15.21 4.36
N ARG A 141 -7.28 15.46 3.22
CA ARG A 141 -7.82 14.45 2.32
C ARG A 141 -6.87 14.22 1.16
N ILE A 142 -6.61 12.96 0.85
CA ILE A 142 -5.79 12.54 -0.29
C ILE A 142 -6.64 11.56 -1.12
N ASP A 143 -6.96 11.96 -2.34
CA ASP A 143 -7.68 11.14 -3.30
C ASP A 143 -6.68 10.54 -4.29
N VAL A 144 -6.68 9.22 -4.46
CA VAL A 144 -6.00 8.51 -5.55
C VAL A 144 -7.07 8.08 -6.55
N VAL A 145 -7.00 8.62 -7.75
CA VAL A 145 -8.03 8.48 -8.79
C VAL A 145 -7.41 7.90 -10.05
N ASP A 146 -8.01 6.85 -10.59
CA ASP A 146 -7.66 6.27 -11.88
C ASP A 146 -8.78 6.43 -12.91
N ASP A 147 -8.49 6.13 -14.17
CA ASP A 147 -9.47 6.00 -15.26
C ASP A 147 -9.59 4.56 -15.79
N GLY A 148 -9.33 3.58 -14.92
CA GLY A 148 -9.44 2.16 -15.21
C GLY A 148 -10.88 1.63 -15.25
N PRO A 149 -11.07 0.31 -15.10
CA PRO A 149 -12.40 -0.31 -15.20
C PRO A 149 -13.32 0.02 -14.01
N GLY A 150 -12.79 0.58 -12.92
CA GLY A 150 -13.51 0.79 -11.67
C GLY A 150 -13.57 -0.47 -10.81
N ILE A 151 -14.41 -0.42 -9.76
CA ILE A 151 -14.60 -1.48 -8.75
C ILE A 151 -16.02 -2.01 -8.90
N THR A 152 -16.21 -3.33 -8.91
CA THR A 152 -17.56 -3.91 -8.98
C THR A 152 -18.33 -3.72 -7.68
N ASP A 153 -19.66 -3.73 -7.75
CA ASP A 153 -20.52 -3.57 -6.56
C ASP A 153 -20.31 -4.71 -5.55
N GLU A 154 -19.92 -5.90 -6.02
CA GLU A 154 -19.59 -7.05 -5.17
C GLU A 154 -18.25 -6.89 -4.46
N ALA A 155 -17.27 -6.26 -5.11
CA ALA A 155 -15.92 -6.09 -4.57
C ALA A 155 -15.82 -4.92 -3.57
N LEU A 156 -16.60 -3.85 -3.79
CA LEU A 156 -16.53 -2.62 -3.01
C LEU A 156 -16.65 -2.83 -1.48
N PRO A 157 -17.56 -3.68 -0.96
CA PRO A 157 -17.70 -3.90 0.48
C PRO A 157 -16.54 -4.65 1.12
N GLN A 158 -15.82 -5.47 0.34
CA GLN A 158 -14.76 -6.36 0.79
C GLN A 158 -13.35 -5.82 0.47
N LEU A 159 -13.27 -4.68 -0.21
CA LEU A 159 -12.02 -4.14 -0.75
C LEU A 159 -10.92 -3.92 0.30
N PHE A 160 -11.31 -3.69 1.55
CA PHE A 160 -10.40 -3.49 2.67
C PHE A 160 -10.33 -4.70 3.61
N ASP A 161 -10.91 -5.84 3.25
CA ASP A 161 -10.81 -7.08 4.02
C ASP A 161 -9.46 -7.77 3.75
N PRO A 162 -8.87 -8.43 4.75
CA PRO A 162 -7.63 -9.15 4.55
C PRO A 162 -7.84 -10.29 3.54
N PHE A 163 -6.85 -10.48 2.66
CA PHE A 163 -6.81 -11.51 1.63
C PHE A 163 -7.82 -11.36 0.50
N PHE A 164 -8.62 -10.30 0.50
CA PHE A 164 -9.51 -10.02 -0.61
C PHE A 164 -8.69 -9.51 -1.81
N THR A 165 -8.86 -10.17 -2.95
CA THR A 165 -8.24 -9.78 -4.22
C THR A 165 -9.12 -10.24 -5.38
N THR A 166 -9.21 -9.43 -6.43
CA THR A 166 -9.84 -9.81 -7.70
C THR A 166 -8.83 -10.35 -8.71
N LYS A 167 -7.53 -10.32 -8.38
CA LYS A 167 -6.44 -10.75 -9.26
C LYS A 167 -6.27 -12.27 -9.21
N ALA A 168 -6.12 -12.89 -10.36
CA ALA A 168 -5.94 -14.34 -10.48
C ALA A 168 -4.52 -14.81 -10.10
N ASP A 169 -3.53 -13.90 -10.06
CA ASP A 169 -2.11 -14.23 -9.90
C ASP A 169 -1.61 -14.18 -8.45
N VAL A 170 -0.61 -15.03 -8.16
CA VAL A 170 0.00 -15.27 -6.84
C VAL A 170 0.63 -14.02 -6.21
N GLN A 171 1.00 -13.00 -7.01
CA GLN A 171 1.63 -11.76 -6.53
C GLN A 171 0.68 -10.82 -5.75
N GLY A 172 -0.65 -11.00 -5.86
CA GLY A 172 -1.64 -10.11 -5.24
C GLY A 172 -2.33 -10.71 -4.01
N VAL A 173 -1.63 -10.87 -2.88
CA VAL A 173 -2.15 -11.56 -1.67
C VAL A 173 -3.33 -10.86 -0.98
N GLY A 174 -3.81 -9.73 -1.52
CA GLY A 174 -4.96 -9.01 -0.97
C GLY A 174 -4.69 -8.32 0.36
N LEU A 175 -3.43 -7.99 0.68
CA LEU A 175 -3.08 -7.29 1.92
C LEU A 175 -2.77 -5.80 1.75
N GLY A 176 -2.54 -5.31 0.54
CA GLY A 176 -2.15 -3.91 0.31
C GLY A 176 -3.16 -2.90 0.86
N LEU A 177 -4.41 -3.01 0.43
CA LEU A 177 -5.49 -2.11 0.86
C LEU A 177 -5.89 -2.33 2.33
N PHE A 178 -5.85 -3.57 2.81
CA PHE A 178 -6.06 -3.87 4.24
C PHE A 178 -4.99 -3.21 5.12
N THR A 179 -3.71 -3.30 4.73
CA THR A 179 -2.59 -2.66 5.44
C THR A 179 -2.71 -1.14 5.40
N ALA A 180 -3.05 -0.56 4.24
CA ALA A 180 -3.30 0.86 4.11
C ALA A 180 -4.44 1.33 5.04
N ALA A 181 -5.53 0.57 5.10
CA ALA A 181 -6.65 0.86 5.99
C ALA A 181 -6.26 0.79 7.47
N GLY A 182 -5.47 -0.21 7.87
CA GLY A 182 -4.93 -0.32 9.23
C GLY A 182 -4.04 0.85 9.62
N LEU A 183 -3.09 1.23 8.75
CA LEU A 183 -2.21 2.38 8.96
C LEU A 183 -3.00 3.67 9.12
N VAL A 184 -3.94 3.95 8.22
CA VAL A 184 -4.77 5.17 8.28
C VAL A 184 -5.60 5.20 9.56
N ARG A 185 -6.24 4.09 9.94
CA ARG A 185 -7.05 3.99 11.17
C ARG A 185 -6.20 4.16 12.44
N SER A 186 -4.98 3.61 12.46
CA SER A 186 -4.07 3.74 13.61
C SER A 186 -3.63 5.18 13.88
N HIS A 187 -3.71 6.07 12.87
CA HIS A 187 -3.41 7.50 12.96
C HIS A 187 -4.69 8.37 13.02
N GLY A 188 -5.83 7.80 13.45
CA GLY A 188 -7.08 8.55 13.63
C GLY A 188 -7.78 8.97 12.33
N GLY A 189 -7.31 8.44 11.19
CA GLY A 189 -7.88 8.71 9.88
C GLY A 189 -8.97 7.72 9.46
N ARG A 190 -9.47 7.91 8.25
CA ARG A 190 -10.42 7.04 7.55
C ARG A 190 -9.98 6.83 6.10
N ILE A 191 -10.27 5.65 5.58
CA ILE A 191 -10.08 5.31 4.16
C ILE A 191 -11.42 4.85 3.58
N ALA A 192 -11.70 5.21 2.34
CA ALA A 192 -12.89 4.82 1.60
C ALA A 192 -12.56 4.57 0.12
N ALA A 193 -13.42 3.83 -0.56
CA ALA A 193 -13.36 3.62 -1.99
C ALA A 193 -14.72 3.89 -2.63
N SER A 194 -14.69 4.39 -3.86
CA SER A 194 -15.87 4.65 -4.68
C SER A 194 -15.50 4.59 -6.15
N ASN A 195 -16.46 4.31 -7.03
CA ASN A 195 -16.29 4.56 -8.46
C ASN A 195 -16.40 6.06 -8.76
N ARG A 196 -15.75 6.48 -9.84
CA ARG A 196 -15.94 7.83 -10.36
C ARG A 196 -17.39 8.06 -10.79
N PRO A 197 -17.90 9.31 -10.74
CA PRO A 197 -19.29 9.61 -11.12
C PRO A 197 -19.65 9.24 -12.55
N ASP A 198 -18.67 9.21 -13.46
CA ASP A 198 -18.83 8.82 -14.86
C ASP A 198 -18.75 7.29 -15.08
N GLY A 199 -18.53 6.51 -14.01
CA GLY A 199 -18.40 5.06 -14.04
C GLY A 199 -17.09 4.57 -14.67
N LYS A 200 -16.12 5.45 -14.94
CA LYS A 200 -14.86 5.13 -15.63
C LYS A 200 -13.67 5.35 -14.73
N GLY A 201 -13.40 4.36 -13.87
CA GLY A 201 -12.28 4.34 -12.94
C GLY A 201 -12.71 4.44 -11.48
N ALA A 202 -11.75 4.26 -10.60
CA ALA A 202 -11.96 4.27 -9.17
C ALA A 202 -11.39 5.53 -8.50
N ARG A 203 -11.85 5.76 -7.27
CA ARG A 203 -11.33 6.75 -6.33
C ARG A 203 -11.17 6.08 -4.98
N LEU A 204 -9.93 6.04 -4.50
CA LEU A 204 -9.62 5.72 -3.11
C LEU A 204 -9.30 7.02 -2.38
N THR A 205 -10.00 7.25 -1.27
CA THR A 205 -9.90 8.48 -0.49
C THR A 205 -9.36 8.16 0.90
N VAL A 206 -8.26 8.83 1.27
CA VAL A 206 -7.68 8.81 2.61
C VAL A 206 -7.95 10.16 3.27
N GLU A 207 -8.48 10.15 4.49
CA GLU A 207 -8.62 11.33 5.33
C GLU A 207 -7.83 11.10 6.62
N VAL A 208 -6.89 11.98 6.92
CA VAL A 208 -6.09 11.93 8.16
C VAL A 208 -6.17 13.29 8.87
N PRO A 209 -6.07 13.34 10.20
CA PRO A 209 -6.07 14.61 10.92
C PRO A 209 -4.98 15.54 10.40
N ARG A 210 -5.30 16.83 10.29
CA ARG A 210 -4.35 17.85 9.87
C ARG A 210 -3.45 18.22 11.05
N PHE A 211 -2.14 18.23 10.83
CA PHE A 211 -1.19 18.67 11.84
C PHE A 211 -1.26 20.19 11.99
N HIS A 212 -1.55 20.63 13.21
CA HIS A 212 -1.52 22.03 13.59
C HIS A 212 -0.37 22.22 14.59
N ALA A 213 0.59 23.08 14.26
CA ALA A 213 1.79 23.35 15.07
C ALA A 213 1.52 23.97 16.48
N GLY A 214 0.29 23.90 16.99
CA GLY A 214 -0.14 24.47 18.27
C GLY A 214 -0.74 23.48 19.29
N ARG A 215 -0.69 22.15 19.05
CA ARG A 215 -1.30 21.16 19.98
C ARG A 215 -0.40 20.69 21.13
N SER A 216 0.81 21.23 21.31
CA SER A 216 1.73 20.77 22.36
C SER A 216 1.57 21.44 23.74
N GLU A 217 0.58 22.31 23.98
CA GLU A 217 0.44 22.97 25.30
C GLU A 217 -0.90 22.79 26.03
N VAL A 218 -1.80 21.94 25.55
CA VAL A 218 -3.07 21.72 26.28
C VAL A 218 -3.43 20.25 26.32
N MET A 219 -2.69 19.44 27.10
CA MET A 219 -3.24 18.36 27.93
C MET A 219 -2.18 17.91 28.96
N ALA A 220 -2.47 18.21 30.24
CA ALA A 220 -1.87 17.73 31.50
C ALA A 220 -0.56 18.36 31.98
#